data_AF-A0A7W9HI26-F1
#
_entry.id   AF-A0A7W9HI26-F1
#
_cell.length_a   1.000
_cell.length_b   1.000
_cell.length_c   1.000
_cell.angle_alpha   90.00
_cell.angle_beta   90.00
_cell.angle_gamma   90.00
#
_symmetry.space_group_name_H-M   'P 1'
#
loop_
_entity.id
_entity.type
_entity.pdbx_description
1 polymer ?
#
loop_
_entity_poly.entity_id
_entity_poly.type
_entity_poly.pdbx_seq_one_letter_code
_entity_poly.pdbx_strand_id
1 'polypeptide(L)'
;MTKAQRIVAAWANLPAPELTDQVRLLVKARDAASRGVWSVVSENPVIAARVRGALAGLKAEYRGHRDEAMWLVWIAQVQQQLNAPPPAPVSAPAKAARADDVTPDDGPTPEEWAAQHETAPRPPSDAPPVLFQEPSMK
;
A
#
# COMPACT_ATOMS: atom_id res chain seq x y z
N MET A 1 1.38 21.82 -1.42
CA MET A 1 1.25 20.53 -2.14
C MET A 1 2.00 19.45 -1.36
N THR A 2 1.31 18.42 -0.86
CA THR A 2 1.91 17.34 -0.04
C THR A 2 2.65 16.29 -0.89
N LYS A 3 3.43 15.40 -0.25
CA LYS A 3 4.06 14.25 -0.93
C LYS A 3 3.02 13.36 -1.62
N ALA A 4 1.88 13.12 -0.96
CA ALA A 4 0.76 12.38 -1.53
C ALA A 4 0.17 13.06 -2.78
N GLN A 5 -0.07 14.37 -2.73
CA GLN A 5 -0.55 15.14 -3.89
C GLN A 5 0.41 15.10 -5.08
N ARG A 6 1.73 15.10 -4.86
CA ARG A 6 2.72 14.93 -5.94
C ARG A 6 2.65 13.54 -6.58
N ILE A 7 2.45 12.49 -5.79
CA ILE A 7 2.28 11.11 -6.30
C ILE A 7 1.00 11.00 -7.14
N VAL A 8 -0.13 11.51 -6.64
CA VAL A 8 -1.41 11.50 -7.37
C VAL A 8 -1.37 12.34 -8.65
N ALA A 9 -0.65 13.47 -8.63
CA ALA A 9 -0.42 14.28 -9.84
C ALA A 9 0.48 13.57 -10.88
N ALA A 10 1.47 12.78 -10.44
CA ALA A 10 2.26 11.94 -11.36
C ALA A 10 1.38 10.83 -11.97
N TRP A 11 0.56 10.15 -11.15
CA TRP A 11 -0.37 9.10 -11.58
C TRP A 11 -1.38 9.55 -12.64
N ALA A 12 -1.71 10.85 -12.71
CA ALA A 12 -2.54 11.41 -13.77
C ALA A 12 -1.90 11.25 -15.17
N ASN A 13 -0.57 11.31 -15.25
CA ASN A 13 0.18 11.27 -16.51
C ASN A 13 0.75 9.87 -16.83
N LEU A 14 0.80 8.95 -15.85
CA LEU A 14 1.28 7.58 -16.07
C LEU A 14 0.37 6.78 -17.03
N PRO A 15 0.93 5.85 -17.83
CA PRO A 15 0.16 4.88 -18.60
C PRO A 15 -0.50 3.83 -17.68
N ALA A 16 -1.54 3.18 -18.17
CA ALA A 16 -2.32 2.18 -17.42
C ALA A 16 -1.49 1.02 -16.79
N PRO A 17 -0.51 0.38 -17.47
CA PRO A 17 0.31 -0.67 -16.85
C PRO A 17 1.15 -0.16 -15.68
N GLU A 18 1.83 0.98 -15.81
CA GLU A 18 2.63 1.53 -14.70
C GLU A 18 1.78 1.98 -13.52
N LEU A 19 0.61 2.59 -13.79
CA LEU A 19 -0.35 2.89 -12.73
C LEU A 19 -0.79 1.62 -11.98
N THR A 20 -0.88 0.49 -12.67
CA THR A 20 -1.27 -0.80 -12.07
C THR A 20 -0.17 -1.36 -11.18
N ASP A 21 1.10 -1.29 -11.57
CA ASP A 21 2.23 -1.69 -10.70
C ASP A 21 2.39 -0.75 -9.50
N GLN A 22 2.29 0.57 -9.69
CA GLN A 22 2.33 1.54 -8.60
C GLN A 22 1.19 1.31 -7.59
N VAL A 23 -0.02 1.00 -8.06
CA VAL A 23 -1.15 0.59 -7.20
C VAL A 23 -0.86 -0.74 -6.50
N ARG A 24 -0.30 -1.74 -7.19
CA ARG A 24 0.07 -3.06 -6.62
C ARG A 24 1.08 -2.93 -5.48
N LEU A 25 2.13 -2.12 -5.67
CA LEU A 25 3.11 -1.80 -4.63
C LEU A 25 2.46 -1.12 -3.42
N LEU A 26 1.60 -0.13 -3.64
CA LEU A 26 0.96 0.64 -2.57
C LEU A 26 -0.10 -0.17 -1.79
N VAL A 27 -0.84 -1.05 -2.48
CA VAL A 27 -1.77 -2.02 -1.88
C VAL A 27 -1.02 -3.01 -0.98
N LYS A 28 0.20 -3.41 -1.35
CA LYS A 28 1.05 -4.30 -0.54
C LYS A 28 1.74 -3.59 0.63
N ALA A 29 2.10 -2.30 0.48
CA ALA A 29 2.81 -1.53 1.49
C ALA A 29 1.97 -1.23 2.75
N ARG A 30 0.68 -0.86 2.59
CA ARG A 30 -0.34 -0.71 3.68
C ARG A 30 -0.02 0.29 4.81
N ASP A 31 1.10 0.98 4.71
CA ASP A 31 1.64 1.99 5.63
C ASP A 31 0.78 3.28 5.74
N ALA A 32 1.02 4.10 6.77
CA ALA A 32 0.43 5.42 6.94
C ALA A 32 0.61 6.35 5.72
N ALA A 33 1.80 6.37 5.09
CA ALA A 33 2.01 7.13 3.86
C ALA A 33 1.16 6.61 2.68
N SER A 34 0.88 5.31 2.64
CA SER A 34 -0.04 4.72 1.66
C SER A 34 -1.47 5.20 1.87
N ARG A 35 -1.93 5.28 3.12
CA ARG A 35 -3.26 5.85 3.48
C ARG A 35 -3.36 7.33 3.09
N GLY A 36 -2.29 8.10 3.29
CA GLY A 36 -2.21 9.49 2.85
C GLY A 36 -2.38 9.65 1.33
N VAL A 37 -1.81 8.73 0.53
CA VAL A 37 -2.04 8.70 -0.92
C VAL A 37 -3.49 8.30 -1.24
N TRP A 38 -4.04 7.26 -0.62
CA TRP A 38 -5.44 6.84 -0.88
C TRP A 38 -6.47 7.94 -0.56
N SER A 39 -6.24 8.75 0.47
CA SER A 39 -7.08 9.93 0.75
C SER A 39 -7.05 10.95 -0.38
N VAL A 40 -5.87 11.26 -0.93
CA VAL A 40 -5.76 12.22 -2.04
C VAL A 40 -6.27 11.64 -3.36
N VAL A 41 -6.24 10.31 -3.52
CA VAL A 41 -6.93 9.63 -4.63
C VAL A 41 -8.45 9.77 -4.51
N SER A 42 -9.05 9.63 -3.32
CA SER A 42 -10.51 9.75 -3.15
C SER A 42 -11.01 11.18 -3.36
N GLU A 43 -10.19 12.21 -3.08
CA GLU A 43 -10.47 13.62 -3.41
C GLU A 43 -10.59 13.87 -4.93
N ASN A 44 -9.98 13.03 -5.80
CA ASN A 44 -10.02 13.20 -7.25
C ASN A 44 -10.80 12.08 -7.95
N PRO A 45 -12.04 12.31 -8.43
CA PRO A 45 -12.89 11.25 -8.97
C PRO A 45 -12.33 10.60 -10.24
N VAL A 46 -11.53 11.31 -11.04
CA VAL A 46 -10.92 10.78 -12.27
C VAL A 46 -9.79 9.81 -11.94
N ILE A 47 -8.90 10.16 -11.00
CA ILE A 47 -7.85 9.24 -10.56
C ILE A 47 -8.44 8.08 -9.75
N ALA A 48 -9.45 8.33 -8.90
CA ALA A 48 -10.18 7.27 -8.21
C ALA A 48 -10.81 6.26 -9.21
N ALA A 49 -11.40 6.71 -10.31
CA ALA A 49 -11.93 5.82 -11.35
C ALA A 49 -10.83 4.98 -12.01
N ARG A 50 -9.70 5.59 -12.39
CA ARG A 50 -8.53 4.89 -12.97
C ARG A 50 -7.94 3.86 -12.00
N VAL A 51 -7.81 4.21 -10.72
CA VAL A 51 -7.31 3.32 -9.66
C VAL A 51 -8.30 2.17 -9.39
N ARG A 52 -9.61 2.41 -9.38
CA ARG A 52 -10.62 1.34 -9.30
C ARG A 52 -10.50 0.36 -10.48
N GLY A 53 -10.20 0.86 -11.69
CA GLY A 53 -9.88 0.04 -12.86
C GLY A 53 -8.62 -0.82 -12.68
N ALA A 54 -7.51 -0.23 -12.22
CA ALA A 54 -6.28 -0.95 -11.91
C ALA A 54 -6.49 -2.03 -10.82
N LEU A 55 -7.26 -1.74 -9.77
CA LEU A 55 -7.64 -2.69 -8.73
C LEU A 55 -8.53 -3.83 -9.24
N ALA A 56 -9.36 -3.60 -10.27
CA ALA A 56 -10.10 -4.65 -10.96
C ALA A 56 -9.18 -5.54 -11.81
N GLY A 57 -8.20 -4.94 -12.51
CA GLY A 57 -7.14 -5.67 -13.21
C GLY A 57 -6.33 -6.58 -12.28
N LEU A 58 -5.85 -6.04 -11.16
CA LEU A 58 -5.14 -6.82 -10.13
C LEU A 58 -6.01 -7.94 -9.53
N LYS A 59 -7.32 -7.71 -9.36
CA LYS A 59 -8.27 -8.72 -8.90
C LYS A 59 -8.49 -9.85 -9.94
N ALA A 60 -8.21 -9.61 -11.21
CA ALA A 60 -8.18 -10.64 -12.25
C ALA A 60 -6.79 -11.33 -12.34
N GLU A 61 -5.69 -10.57 -12.23
CA GLU A 61 -4.31 -11.09 -12.21
C GLU A 61 -4.11 -12.12 -11.08
N TYR A 62 -4.58 -11.81 -9.87
CA TYR A 62 -4.41 -12.69 -8.71
C TYR A 62 -5.41 -13.86 -8.61
N ARG A 63 -6.28 -14.08 -9.60
CA ARG A 63 -7.15 -15.27 -9.66
C ARG A 63 -6.32 -16.54 -9.86
N GLY A 64 -6.49 -17.53 -8.99
CA GLY A 64 -5.72 -18.78 -9.01
C GLY A 64 -4.29 -18.67 -8.46
N HIS A 65 -3.88 -17.50 -7.96
CA HIS A 65 -2.62 -17.38 -7.23
C HIS A 65 -2.73 -17.96 -5.80
N ARG A 66 -1.62 -18.49 -5.27
CA ARG A 66 -1.51 -18.98 -3.88
C ARG A 66 -2.06 -17.99 -2.84
N ASP A 67 -1.84 -16.70 -3.08
CA ASP A 67 -2.19 -15.61 -2.17
C ASP A 67 -3.48 -14.88 -2.58
N GLU A 68 -4.33 -15.46 -3.45
CA GLU A 68 -5.56 -14.82 -3.96
C GLU A 68 -6.40 -14.22 -2.83
N ALA A 69 -6.72 -15.01 -1.80
CA ALA A 69 -7.56 -14.56 -0.68
C ALA A 69 -6.94 -13.34 0.05
N MET A 70 -5.62 -13.29 0.17
CA MET A 70 -4.90 -12.18 0.82
C MET A 70 -4.96 -10.91 -0.03
N TRP A 71 -4.74 -11.04 -1.34
CA TRP A 71 -4.89 -9.94 -2.30
C TRP A 71 -6.33 -9.44 -2.41
N LEU A 72 -7.32 -10.33 -2.41
CA LEU A 72 -8.74 -9.96 -2.39
C LEU A 72 -9.09 -9.12 -1.16
N VAL A 73 -8.58 -9.48 0.03
CA VAL A 73 -8.78 -8.71 1.26
C VAL A 73 -8.10 -7.34 1.19
N TRP A 74 -6.85 -7.25 0.72
CA TRP A 74 -6.16 -5.96 0.60
C TRP A 74 -6.80 -5.04 -0.44
N ILE A 75 -7.16 -5.59 -1.60
CA ILE A 75 -7.89 -4.86 -2.65
C ILE A 75 -9.26 -4.41 -2.13
N ALA A 76 -9.99 -5.24 -1.37
CA ALA A 76 -11.25 -4.85 -0.75
C ALA A 76 -11.07 -3.72 0.28
N GLN A 77 -10.01 -3.76 1.10
CA GLN A 77 -9.71 -2.70 2.08
C GLN A 77 -9.44 -1.36 1.39
N VAL A 78 -8.66 -1.34 0.29
CA VAL A 78 -8.43 -0.12 -0.50
C VAL A 78 -9.68 0.31 -1.26
N GLN A 79 -10.47 -0.63 -1.79
CA GLN A 79 -11.76 -0.31 -2.44
C GLN A 79 -12.75 0.34 -1.46
N GLN A 80 -12.77 -0.06 -0.19
CA GLN A 80 -13.54 0.62 0.87
C GLN A 80 -13.00 2.03 1.14
N GLN A 81 -11.69 2.22 1.27
CA GLN A 81 -11.09 3.56 1.48
C GLN A 81 -11.38 4.53 0.31
N LEU A 82 -11.40 4.02 -0.93
CA LEU A 82 -11.72 4.80 -2.13
C LEU A 82 -13.23 4.97 -2.38
N ASN A 83 -14.09 4.40 -1.55
CA ASN A 83 -15.55 4.46 -1.73
C ASN A 83 -16.32 4.79 -0.45
N ALA A 84 -15.61 5.07 0.64
CA ALA A 84 -16.17 5.74 1.81
C ALA A 84 -16.62 7.14 1.39
N PRO A 85 -17.83 7.59 1.75
CA PRO A 85 -18.16 9.01 1.67
C PRO A 85 -17.19 9.78 2.58
N PRO A 86 -16.88 11.06 2.28
CA PRO A 86 -16.17 11.92 3.24
C PRO A 86 -16.93 11.88 4.57
N PRO A 87 -16.23 11.83 5.72
CA PRO A 87 -16.87 11.63 7.02
C PRO A 87 -17.87 12.76 7.25
N ALA A 88 -19.16 12.41 7.24
CA ALA A 88 -20.21 13.35 7.54
C ALA A 88 -19.98 13.93 8.94
N PRO A 89 -20.15 15.25 9.16
CA PRO A 89 -20.01 15.84 10.48
C PRO A 89 -20.96 15.11 11.43
N VAL A 90 -20.43 14.64 12.56
CA VAL A 90 -21.09 13.66 13.44
C VAL A 90 -22.21 14.27 14.29
N SER A 91 -23.29 14.66 13.63
CA SER A 91 -24.60 14.89 14.27
C SER A 91 -25.19 13.56 14.72
N ALA A 92 -24.75 13.08 15.88
CA ALA A 92 -25.32 11.92 16.53
C ALA A 92 -26.76 12.19 17.00
N PRO A 93 -27.66 11.21 16.85
CA PRO A 93 -28.65 10.90 17.87
C PRO A 93 -28.36 9.53 18.48
N ALA A 94 -28.44 9.43 19.80
CA ALA A 94 -27.96 8.27 20.55
C ALA A 94 -29.00 7.13 20.69
N LYS A 95 -28.52 5.89 20.77
CA LYS A 95 -29.17 4.85 21.59
C LYS A 95 -28.19 3.79 22.12
N ALA A 96 -27.87 3.91 23.41
CA ALA A 96 -27.46 2.93 24.44
C ALA A 96 -26.91 1.53 24.03
N ALA A 97 -25.96 0.90 24.75
CA ALA A 97 -25.05 1.26 25.86
C ALA A 97 -24.04 0.08 25.97
N ARG A 98 -22.81 0.14 26.52
CA ARG A 98 -22.21 0.72 27.75
C ARG A 98 -20.73 1.09 27.43
N ALA A 99 -20.15 2.20 27.89
CA ALA A 99 -19.77 2.57 29.27
C ALA A 99 -18.49 1.87 29.78
N ASP A 100 -17.36 2.53 29.51
CA ASP A 100 -16.11 2.73 30.29
C ASP A 100 -15.17 3.49 29.31
N ASP A 101 -15.10 4.83 29.30
CA ASP A 101 -14.56 5.81 30.26
C ASP A 101 -13.05 6.10 30.07
N VAL A 102 -12.57 7.21 30.63
CA VAL A 102 -11.23 7.82 30.51
C VAL A 102 -10.87 8.49 29.16
N THR A 103 -10.76 9.82 29.26
CA THR A 103 -10.17 10.82 28.35
C THR A 103 -9.59 11.87 29.33
N PRO A 104 -8.33 12.35 29.20
CA PRO A 104 -7.96 13.23 28.07
C PRO A 104 -6.49 13.18 27.57
N ASP A 105 -6.33 13.80 26.39
CA ASP A 105 -5.30 14.78 25.99
C ASP A 105 -3.89 14.74 26.63
N ASP A 106 -2.86 14.51 25.79
CA ASP A 106 -1.57 15.23 25.84
C ASP A 106 -0.81 15.15 24.51
N GLY A 107 0.03 16.16 24.25
CA GLY A 107 1.08 16.25 23.22
C GLY A 107 1.89 17.54 23.44
N PRO A 108 3.19 17.62 23.07
CA PRO A 108 3.75 17.24 21.76
C PRO A 108 4.89 16.18 21.93
N THR A 109 6.06 16.11 21.28
CA THR A 109 6.83 16.93 20.29
C THR A 109 7.77 16.00 19.50
N PRO A 110 8.15 16.27 18.24
CA PRO A 110 8.85 15.29 17.40
C PRO A 110 10.38 15.44 17.40
N GLU A 111 11.03 14.75 18.33
CA GLU A 111 12.45 14.36 18.31
C GLU A 111 12.47 12.84 18.58
N GLU A 112 13.31 11.99 17.98
CA GLU A 112 14.52 12.19 17.19
C GLU A 112 14.61 11.08 16.10
N TRP A 113 14.96 11.42 14.85
CA TRP A 113 15.38 10.44 13.83
C TRP A 113 16.41 11.07 12.88
N ALA A 114 17.50 11.57 13.47
CA ALA A 114 18.73 11.89 12.75
C ALA A 114 19.65 10.66 12.77
N ALA A 115 20.26 10.35 11.62
CA ALA A 115 20.85 9.03 11.35
C ALA A 115 19.81 7.88 11.36
N GLN A 116 20.01 6.74 10.70
CA GLN A 116 21.23 6.22 10.09
C GLN A 116 20.99 5.91 8.61
N HIS A 117 21.65 6.64 7.72
CA HIS A 117 21.71 6.39 6.28
C HIS A 117 23.17 6.18 5.89
N GLU A 118 23.69 4.97 6.10
CA GLU A 118 25.02 4.59 5.62
C GLU A 118 24.96 3.30 4.79
N THR A 119 25.53 3.36 3.59
CA THR A 119 25.26 2.41 2.52
C THR A 119 26.26 1.24 2.59
N ALA A 120 25.87 0.13 3.18
CA ALA A 120 26.65 -1.11 3.11
C ALA A 120 26.57 -1.72 1.69
N PRO A 121 27.68 -1.79 0.91
CA PRO A 121 27.67 -2.47 -0.37
C PRO A 121 27.55 -3.98 -0.17
N ARG A 122 26.71 -4.63 -0.99
CA ARG A 122 26.53 -6.09 -0.95
C ARG A 122 27.82 -6.78 -1.42
N PRO A 123 28.41 -7.71 -0.65
CA PRO A 123 29.57 -8.48 -1.11
C PRO A 123 29.17 -9.39 -2.28
N PRO A 124 30.07 -9.64 -3.24
CA PRO A 124 29.86 -10.66 -4.27
C PRO A 124 29.79 -12.05 -3.61
N SER A 125 28.92 -12.91 -4.12
CA SER A 125 28.80 -14.29 -3.63
C SER A 125 29.89 -15.15 -4.26
N ASP A 126 30.92 -15.49 -3.48
CA ASP A 126 31.86 -16.54 -3.86
C ASP A 126 31.15 -17.91 -3.72
N ALA A 127 31.13 -18.69 -4.79
CA ALA A 127 30.54 -20.02 -4.85
C ALA A 127 31.42 -20.91 -5.73
N PRO A 128 32.01 -21.99 -5.19
CA PRO A 128 32.96 -22.81 -5.95
C PRO A 128 32.26 -23.58 -7.08
N PRO A 129 32.88 -23.70 -8.26
CA PRO A 129 32.30 -24.46 -9.37
C PRO A 129 32.26 -25.95 -9.03
N VAL A 130 31.07 -26.53 -9.05
CA VAL A 130 30.87 -27.98 -8.82
C VAL A 130 31.32 -28.73 -10.08
N LEU A 131 32.53 -29.31 -10.03
CA LEU A 131 33.00 -30.20 -11.09
C LEU A 131 32.16 -31.50 -11.11
N PHE A 132 31.63 -31.80 -12.29
CA PHE A 132 30.94 -33.04 -12.58
C PHE A 132 31.97 -34.18 -12.64
N GLN A 133 31.79 -35.26 -11.88
CA GLN A 133 32.56 -36.50 -12.08
C GLN A 133 31.72 -37.51 -12.85
N GLU A 134 32.27 -38.00 -13.95
CA GLU A 134 31.70 -39.10 -14.73
C GLU A 134 32.04 -40.44 -14.05
N PRO A 135 31.08 -41.36 -13.87
CA PRO A 135 31.36 -42.67 -13.30
C PRO A 135 32.07 -43.57 -14.33
N SER A 136 33.34 -43.91 -14.06
CA SER A 136 34.12 -44.84 -14.90
C SER A 136 33.41 -46.19 -15.04
N MET A 137 33.04 -46.54 -16.28
CA MET A 137 32.62 -47.91 -16.61
C MET A 137 33.78 -48.89 -16.46
N LYS A 138 33.47 -50.10 -15.99
CA LYS A 138 34.32 -51.30 -16.02
C LYS A 138 33.45 -52.55 -16.07
#